data_AF-A0A2T4Y8Y6-F1
#
_entry.id   AF-A0A2T4Y8Y6-F1
#
_cell.length_a   1.000
_cell.length_b   1.000
_cell.length_c   1.000
_cell.angle_alpha   90.00
_cell.angle_beta   90.00
_cell.angle_gamma   90.00
#
_symmetry.space_group_name_H-M   'P 1'
#
loop_
_entity.id
_entity.type
_entity.pdbx_description
1 polymer ?
#
loop_
_entity_poly.entity_id
_entity_poly.type
_entity_poly.pdbx_seq_one_letter_code
_entity_poly.pdbx_strand_id
1 'polypeptide(L)'
;MTAKAPGLRETRRKRQRPAQALRRALSMALLGIALLTFTADAHAGEAAVALEPPRLAQAPEPLCFCWNEGRKIAEGAAACIRTSQGRRLAECGRVINMMSWQVTETPCPES
;
A
#
# COMPACT_ATOMS: atom_id res chain seq x y z
N MET A 1 41.41 -70.39 52.27
CA MET A 1 41.55 -69.35 51.23
C MET A 1 40.17 -68.71 51.01
N THR A 2 39.91 -67.54 51.60
CA THR A 2 38.61 -66.84 51.46
C THR A 2 38.71 -65.75 50.40
N ALA A 3 38.00 -65.92 49.29
CA ALA A 3 37.88 -64.88 48.26
C ALA A 3 36.90 -63.79 48.72
N LYS A 4 37.36 -62.53 48.67
CA LYS A 4 36.59 -61.34 49.06
C LYS A 4 35.75 -60.87 47.85
N ALA A 5 34.43 -60.80 48.02
CA ALA A 5 33.52 -60.33 46.97
C ALA A 5 33.74 -58.84 46.67
N PRO A 6 33.76 -58.40 45.39
CA PRO A 6 33.90 -56.99 45.04
C PRO A 6 32.64 -56.18 45.39
N GLY A 7 32.86 -54.95 45.86
CA GLY A 7 31.86 -54.12 46.51
C GLY A 7 30.80 -53.51 45.57
N LEU A 8 29.55 -53.58 46.01
CA LEU A 8 28.33 -53.02 45.40
C LEU A 8 28.42 -51.50 45.05
N ARG A 9 29.38 -50.76 45.61
CA ARG A 9 29.58 -49.32 45.32
C ARG A 9 30.17 -49.05 43.94
N GLU A 10 30.99 -49.95 43.43
CA GLU A 10 31.74 -49.75 42.19
C GLU A 10 30.86 -49.95 40.95
N THR A 11 29.90 -50.87 41.03
CA THR A 11 28.89 -51.13 40.00
C THR A 11 27.93 -49.95 39.81
N ARG A 12 27.52 -49.29 40.91
CA ARG A 12 26.67 -48.09 40.87
C ARG A 12 27.36 -46.92 40.17
N ARG A 13 28.66 -46.75 40.42
CA ARG A 13 29.51 -45.68 39.84
C ARG A 13 29.72 -45.87 38.34
N LYS A 14 29.92 -47.12 37.87
CA LYS A 14 30.00 -47.45 36.44
C LYS A 14 28.68 -47.17 35.70
N ARG A 15 27.53 -47.50 36.31
CA ARG A 15 26.21 -47.30 35.69
C ARG A 15 25.78 -45.83 35.63
N GLN A 16 26.27 -44.97 36.53
CA GLN A 16 25.94 -43.54 36.58
C GLN A 16 26.68 -42.69 35.53
N ARG A 17 27.91 -43.06 35.15
CA ARG A 17 28.72 -42.36 34.14
C ARG A 17 28.08 -42.24 32.74
N PRO A 18 27.54 -43.32 32.13
CA PRO A 18 26.93 -43.23 30.80
C PRO A 18 25.64 -42.40 30.81
N ALA A 19 24.84 -42.50 31.88
CA ALA A 19 23.61 -41.72 32.02
C ALA A 19 23.89 -40.21 32.18
N GLN A 20 24.98 -39.83 32.85
CA GLN A 20 25.40 -38.43 32.97
C GLN A 20 25.99 -37.87 31.67
N ALA A 21 26.74 -38.69 30.91
CA ALA A 21 27.28 -38.29 29.62
C ALA A 21 26.17 -38.04 28.58
N LEU A 22 25.17 -38.92 28.52
CA LEU A 22 24.02 -38.77 27.62
C LEU A 22 23.19 -37.52 27.94
N ARG A 23 22.95 -37.25 29.23
CA ARG A 23 22.23 -36.03 29.67
C ARG A 23 22.97 -34.76 29.24
N ARG A 24 24.29 -34.70 29.40
CA ARG A 24 25.10 -33.55 28.96
C ARG A 24 25.09 -33.36 27.44
N ALA A 25 25.15 -34.46 26.69
CA ALA A 25 25.06 -34.42 25.23
C ALA A 25 23.69 -33.89 24.76
N LEU A 26 22.61 -34.35 25.38
CA LEU A 26 21.25 -33.86 25.13
C LEU A 26 21.11 -32.37 25.48
N SER A 27 21.65 -31.92 26.63
CA SER A 27 21.63 -30.50 27.01
C SER A 27 22.39 -29.62 26.03
N MET A 28 23.57 -30.05 25.57
CA MET A 28 24.35 -29.31 24.57
C MET A 28 23.67 -29.26 23.20
N ALA A 29 23.02 -30.36 22.78
CA ALA A 29 22.25 -30.41 21.55
C ALA A 29 21.04 -29.45 21.60
N LEU A 30 20.30 -29.44 22.72
CA LEU A 30 19.17 -28.53 22.91
C LEU A 30 19.62 -27.05 22.93
N LEU A 31 20.76 -26.75 23.56
CA LEU A 31 21.31 -25.39 23.56
C LEU A 31 21.75 -24.96 22.16
N GLY A 32 22.36 -25.85 21.39
CA GLY A 32 22.73 -25.59 20.00
C GLY A 32 21.53 -25.34 19.09
N ILE A 33 20.45 -26.12 19.24
CA ILE A 33 19.21 -25.92 18.48
C ILE A 33 18.56 -24.58 18.82
N ALA A 34 18.51 -24.20 20.10
CA ALA A 34 17.94 -22.92 20.52
C ALA A 34 18.73 -21.71 19.98
N LEU A 35 20.06 -21.81 19.89
CA LEU A 35 20.88 -20.77 19.26
C LEU A 35 20.61 -20.65 17.75
N LEU A 36 20.43 -21.77 17.05
CA LEU A 36 20.17 -21.79 15.60
C LEU A 36 18.81 -21.18 15.24
N THR A 37 17.79 -21.31 16.11
CA THR A 37 16.47 -20.71 15.86
C THR A 37 16.41 -19.20 16.07
N PHE A 38 17.34 -18.61 16.83
CA PHE A 38 17.30 -17.19 17.18
C PHE A 38 17.82 -16.26 16.06
N THR A 39 18.52 -16.79 15.06
CA THR A 39 19.15 -16.00 13.98
C THR A 39 18.32 -15.94 12.69
N ALA A 40 17.13 -16.55 12.65
CA ALA A 40 16.38 -16.75 11.40
C ALA A 40 15.41 -15.61 11.03
N ASP A 41 15.11 -14.66 11.92
CA ASP A 41 14.06 -13.64 11.74
C ASP A 41 14.55 -12.32 11.09
N ALA A 42 15.47 -12.37 10.12
CA ALA A 42 16.07 -11.17 9.52
C ALA A 42 15.67 -10.86 8.06
N HIS A 43 14.74 -11.59 7.45
CA HIS A 43 14.52 -11.52 5.99
C HIS A 43 13.14 -11.00 5.55
N ALA A 44 12.38 -10.32 6.43
CA ALA A 44 11.03 -9.83 6.10
C ALA A 44 10.93 -8.31 5.86
N GLY A 45 12.05 -7.63 5.57
CA GLY A 45 12.14 -6.16 5.57
C GLY A 45 12.43 -5.51 4.20
N GLU A 46 12.16 -6.17 3.08
CA GLU A 46 12.34 -5.53 1.76
C GLU A 46 11.30 -4.40 1.60
N ALA A 47 11.75 -3.15 1.59
CA ALA A 47 10.87 -2.01 1.40
C ALA A 47 10.25 -2.04 -0.01
N ALA A 48 8.93 -1.89 -0.10
CA ALA A 48 8.25 -1.85 -1.39
C ALA A 48 8.63 -0.57 -2.16
N VAL A 49 9.36 -0.75 -3.27
CA VAL A 49 9.69 0.33 -4.20
C VAL A 49 8.63 0.38 -5.29
N ALA A 50 8.06 1.56 -5.52
CA ALA A 50 7.15 1.79 -6.64
C ALA A 50 7.93 1.64 -7.96
N LEU A 51 7.50 0.69 -8.80
CA LEU A 51 8.13 0.41 -10.10
C LEU A 51 7.87 1.53 -11.10
N GLU A 52 6.70 2.18 -11.01
CA GLU A 52 6.31 3.26 -11.90
C GLU A 52 6.70 4.63 -11.33
N PRO A 53 7.30 5.50 -12.17
CA PRO A 53 7.50 6.89 -11.80
C PRO A 53 6.14 7.56 -11.52
N PRO A 54 6.09 8.57 -10.63
CA PRO A 54 4.85 9.31 -10.37
C PRO A 54 4.27 9.80 -11.69
N ARG A 55 3.04 9.36 -12.02
CA ARG A 55 2.35 9.95 -13.17
C ARG A 55 2.18 11.43 -12.86
N LEU A 56 2.74 12.26 -13.73
CA LEU A 56 2.39 13.68 -13.77
C LEU A 56 0.86 13.75 -13.87
N ALA A 57 0.22 14.50 -12.98
CA ALA A 57 -1.20 14.77 -13.09
C ALA A 57 -1.46 15.27 -14.52
N GLN A 58 -2.39 14.64 -15.24
CA GLN A 58 -2.76 15.08 -16.57
C GLN A 58 -3.04 16.58 -16.51
N ALA A 59 -2.27 17.35 -17.31
CA ALA A 59 -2.49 18.78 -17.43
C ALA A 59 -3.98 19.02 -17.72
N PRO A 60 -4.61 20.06 -17.13
CA PRO A 60 -6.01 20.34 -17.39
C PRO A 60 -6.20 20.40 -18.91
N GLU A 61 -7.03 19.48 -19.42
CA GLU A 61 -7.41 19.41 -20.83
C GLU A 61 -7.71 20.84 -21.34
N PRO A 62 -7.21 21.26 -22.52
CA PRO A 62 -7.15 22.66 -22.93
C PRO A 62 -8.51 23.31 -23.24
N LEU A 63 -9.62 22.65 -22.91
CA LEU A 63 -10.98 22.98 -23.36
C LEU A 63 -11.87 23.56 -22.25
N CYS A 64 -11.31 24.32 -21.31
CA CYS A 64 -12.10 25.02 -20.28
C CYS A 64 -12.74 26.31 -20.83
N PHE A 65 -13.46 26.23 -21.96
CA PHE A 65 -14.19 27.34 -22.55
C PHE A 65 -15.40 26.86 -23.35
N CYS A 66 -16.36 27.76 -23.55
CA CYS A 66 -17.49 27.56 -24.46
C CYS A 66 -17.28 28.39 -25.72
N TRP A 67 -17.85 27.95 -26.85
CA TRP A 67 -17.84 28.73 -28.08
C TRP A 67 -19.14 29.53 -28.21
N ASN A 68 -19.01 30.82 -28.54
CA ASN A 68 -20.14 31.65 -28.97
C ASN A 68 -19.67 32.60 -30.07
N GLU A 69 -20.35 32.59 -31.22
CA GLU A 69 -20.10 33.53 -32.34
C GLU A 69 -18.60 33.64 -32.73
N GLY A 70 -17.89 32.51 -32.75
CA GLY A 70 -16.47 32.45 -33.11
C GLY A 70 -15.51 32.91 -32.01
N ARG A 71 -16.00 33.16 -30.79
CA ARG A 71 -15.19 33.56 -29.63
C ARG A 71 -15.21 32.46 -28.57
N LYS A 72 -14.08 32.32 -27.87
CA LYS A 72 -13.95 31.49 -26.67
C LYS A 72 -14.43 32.28 -25.47
N ILE A 73 -15.34 31.69 -24.70
CA ILE A 73 -15.91 32.27 -23.49
C ILE A 73 -15.40 31.45 -22.31
N ALA A 74 -14.81 32.13 -21.33
CA ALA A 74 -14.25 31.51 -20.14
C ALA A 74 -15.34 30.84 -19.28
N GLU A 75 -14.94 29.84 -18.50
CA GLU A 75 -15.80 29.26 -17.45
C GLU A 75 -16.26 30.36 -16.47
N GLY A 76 -17.53 30.32 -16.07
CA GLY A 76 -18.19 31.31 -15.22
C GLY A 76 -18.62 32.60 -15.95
N ALA A 77 -18.20 32.80 -17.19
CA ALA A 77 -18.66 33.95 -17.98
C ALA A 77 -20.02 33.67 -18.64
N ALA A 78 -20.85 34.71 -18.72
CA ALA A 78 -22.14 34.64 -19.39
C ALA A 78 -22.07 35.21 -20.80
N ALA A 79 -22.84 34.62 -21.72
CA ALA A 79 -23.01 35.14 -23.06
C ALA A 79 -24.44 34.91 -23.57
N CYS A 80 -24.86 35.76 -24.50
CA CYS A 80 -26.11 35.59 -25.22
C CYS A 80 -25.96 34.55 -26.32
N ILE A 81 -26.69 33.45 -26.23
CA ILE A 81 -26.65 32.35 -27.19
C ILE A 81 -28.01 32.13 -27.85
N ARG A 82 -28.02 31.45 -29.00
CA ARG A 82 -29.25 31.05 -29.68
C ARG A 82 -29.72 29.71 -29.12
N THR A 83 -30.97 29.65 -28.68
CA THR A 83 -31.64 28.44 -28.18
C THR A 83 -32.93 28.19 -28.96
N SER A 84 -33.59 27.06 -28.71
CA SER A 84 -34.93 26.78 -29.26
C SER A 84 -36.00 27.77 -28.77
N GLN A 85 -35.77 28.44 -27.65
CA GLN A 85 -36.69 29.43 -27.05
C GLN A 85 -36.31 30.88 -27.39
N GLY A 86 -35.45 31.09 -28.40
CA GLY A 86 -34.91 32.38 -28.79
C GLY A 86 -33.53 32.69 -28.20
N ARG A 87 -33.11 33.96 -28.28
CA ARG A 87 -31.85 34.43 -27.69
C ARG A 87 -31.99 34.50 -26.17
N ARG A 88 -31.13 33.77 -25.46
CA ARG A 88 -31.13 33.72 -23.99
C ARG A 88 -29.74 33.93 -23.44
N LEU A 89 -29.67 34.46 -22.22
CA LEU A 89 -28.44 34.52 -21.47
C LEU A 89 -28.08 33.11 -20.98
N ALA A 90 -26.83 32.69 -21.18
CA ALA A 90 -26.34 31.41 -20.70
C ALA A 90 -24.96 31.57 -20.06
N GLU A 91 -24.69 30.82 -19.00
CA GLU A 91 -23.39 30.77 -18.35
C GLU A 91 -22.57 29.61 -18.91
N CYS A 92 -21.29 29.87 -19.22
CA CYS A 92 -20.37 28.82 -19.60
C CYS A 92 -19.90 28.07 -18.35
N GLY A 93 -20.18 26.77 -18.27
CA GLY A 93 -19.74 25.97 -17.12
C GLY A 93 -19.65 24.49 -17.42
N ARG A 94 -19.31 23.71 -16.40
CA ARG A 94 -19.19 22.26 -16.51
C ARG A 94 -20.54 21.58 -16.38
N VAL A 95 -21.03 21.02 -17.48
CA VAL A 95 -22.18 20.11 -17.48
C VAL A 95 -21.64 18.73 -17.84
N ILE A 96 -21.90 17.72 -17.01
CA ILE A 96 -21.45 16.32 -17.22
C ILE A 96 -19.95 16.19 -17.58
N ASN A 97 -19.09 16.89 -16.82
CA ASN A 97 -17.64 16.91 -17.02
C ASN A 97 -17.14 17.52 -18.35
N MET A 98 -18.02 18.20 -19.09
CA MET A 98 -17.67 18.92 -20.32
C MET A 98 -18.08 20.39 -20.19
N MET A 99 -17.35 21.29 -20.85
CA MET A 99 -17.80 22.68 -20.96
C MET A 99 -19.03 22.76 -21.85
N SER A 100 -20.10 23.35 -21.33
CA SER A 100 -21.36 23.51 -22.03
C SER A 100 -22.09 24.76 -21.54
N TRP A 101 -23.10 25.17 -22.30
CA TRP A 101 -23.95 26.29 -21.97
C TRP A 101 -25.04 25.90 -20.98
N GLN A 102 -25.08 26.56 -19.83
CA GLN A 102 -26.19 26.50 -18.89
C GLN A 102 -27.15 27.65 -19.21
N VAL A 103 -28.21 27.32 -19.96
CA VAL A 103 -29.22 28.29 -20.39
C VAL A 103 -30.01 28.79 -19.18
N THR A 104 -30.05 30.11 -18.99
CA THR A 104 -30.88 30.74 -17.95
C THR A 104 -32.25 31.11 -18.50
N GLU A 105 -33.23 31.33 -17.62
CA GLU A 105 -34.54 31.83 -18.02
C GLU A 105 -34.49 33.31 -18.45
N THR A 106 -33.41 34.02 -18.11
CA THR A 106 -33.23 35.44 -18.41
C THR A 106 -33.11 35.67 -19.94
N PRO A 107 -33.99 36.48 -20.54
CA PRO A 107 -33.84 36.89 -21.93
C PRO A 107 -32.57 37.74 -22.10
N CYS A 108 -32.03 37.78 -23.31
CA CYS A 108 -30.95 38.70 -23.62
C CYS A 108 -31.44 40.15 -23.49
N PRO A 109 -30.64 41.06 -22.89
CA PRO A 109 -30.97 42.48 -22.90
C PRO A 109 -31.05 42.97 -24.35
N GLU A 110 -32.04 43.82 -24.62
CA GLU A 110 -32.10 44.55 -25.87
C GLU A 110 -30.87 45.48 -25.99
N SER A 111 -30.18 45.38 -27.13
CA SER A 111 -28.96 46.13 -27.43
C SER A 111 -29.22 47.63 -27.59
#